data_AF-A0A3A4ZZ97-F1
#
_entry.id   AF-A0A3A4ZZ97-F1
#
_cell.length_a   1.000
_cell.length_b   1.000
_cell.length_c   1.000
_cell.angle_alpha   90.00
_cell.angle_beta   90.00
_cell.angle_gamma   90.00
#
_symmetry.space_group_name_H-M   'P 1'
#
loop_
_entity.id
_entity.type
_entity.pdbx_description
1 polymer ?
#
loop_
_entity_poly.entity_id
_entity_poly.type
_entity_poly.pdbx_seq_one_letter_code
_entity_poly.pdbx_strand_id
1 'polypeptide(L)'
;MPYIKAGLRHKIDPLIDRLAAEISSQAKESGDPGAFAGMLNYTCTRLALLLARRQFGAMRYWLVALITGTFKNIADEFYRRLAAPYEDKQKDASGDVDLFQEYLEEIQKM
;
A
#
# COMPACT_ATOMS: atom_id res chain seq x y z
N MET A 1 -4.34 -9.06 0.07
CA MET A 1 -5.57 -8.74 0.84
C MET A 1 -6.42 -9.99 1.08
N PRO A 2 -6.47 -10.53 2.31
CA PRO A 2 -7.14 -11.80 2.60
C PRO A 2 -8.66 -11.78 2.38
N TYR A 3 -9.28 -10.59 2.36
CA TYR A 3 -10.74 -10.42 2.26
C TYR A 3 -11.30 -10.39 0.82
N ILE A 4 -10.45 -10.34 -0.22
CA ILE A 4 -10.90 -10.43 -1.61
C ILE A 4 -10.86 -11.89 -2.06
N LYS A 5 -11.98 -12.51 -2.42
CA LYS A 5 -12.02 -13.90 -2.90
C LYS A 5 -11.10 -14.07 -4.12
N ALA A 6 -10.31 -15.15 -4.17
CA ALA A 6 -9.35 -15.40 -5.26
C ALA A 6 -10.03 -15.38 -6.65
N GLY A 7 -11.23 -15.94 -6.76
CA GLY A 7 -12.03 -15.92 -7.98
C GLY A 7 -12.46 -14.52 -8.45
N LEU A 8 -12.35 -13.46 -7.64
CA LEU A 8 -12.58 -12.09 -8.11
C LEU A 8 -11.33 -11.47 -8.73
N ARG A 9 -10.15 -12.03 -8.44
CA ARG A 9 -8.85 -11.49 -8.86
C ARG A 9 -8.43 -11.95 -10.25
N HIS A 10 -8.79 -13.18 -10.64
CA HIS A 10 -8.34 -13.81 -11.90
C HIS A 10 -8.53 -12.96 -13.17
N LYS A 11 -9.58 -12.13 -13.25
CA LYS A 11 -9.82 -11.25 -14.41
C LYS A 11 -8.98 -9.98 -14.38
N ILE A 12 -8.64 -9.54 -13.18
CA ILE A 12 -7.97 -8.27 -12.93
C ILE A 12 -6.44 -8.48 -12.87
N ASP A 13 -5.96 -9.60 -12.36
CA ASP A 13 -4.53 -9.89 -12.21
C ASP A 13 -3.76 -9.72 -13.55
N PRO A 14 -4.22 -10.26 -14.70
CA PRO A 14 -3.51 -10.05 -15.97
C PRO A 14 -3.55 -8.60 -16.48
N LEU A 15 -4.48 -7.77 -15.99
CA LEU A 15 -4.51 -6.34 -16.30
C LEU A 15 -3.50 -5.59 -15.42
N ILE A 16 -3.39 -5.98 -14.15
CA ILE A 16 -2.42 -5.43 -13.20
C ILE A 16 -1.00 -5.77 -13.68
N ASP A 17 -0.74 -7.01 -14.08
CA ASP A 17 0.59 -7.44 -14.54
C ASP A 17 1.05 -6.63 -15.75
N ARG A 18 0.15 -6.42 -16.73
CA ARG A 18 0.45 -5.60 -17.91
C ARG A 18 0.71 -4.14 -17.55
N LEU A 19 -0.06 -3.58 -16.63
CA LEU A 19 0.13 -2.21 -16.18
C LEU A 19 1.45 -2.04 -15.40
N ALA A 20 1.83 -3.02 -14.58
CA ALA A 20 3.11 -3.04 -13.89
C ALA A 20 4.30 -3.10 -14.87
N ALA A 21 4.19 -3.92 -15.93
CA ALA A 21 5.20 -3.99 -16.97
C ALA A 21 5.38 -2.63 -17.67
N GLU A 22 4.28 -1.96 -18.00
CA GLU A 22 4.29 -0.64 -18.65
C GLU A 22 4.93 0.44 -17.76
N ILE A 23 4.51 0.53 -16.48
CA ILE A 23 5.10 1.46 -15.50
C ILE A 23 6.60 1.21 -15.37
N SER A 24 7.00 -0.06 -15.32
CA SER A 24 8.42 -0.45 -15.20
C SER A 24 9.23 -0.09 -16.44
N SER A 25 8.66 -0.21 -17.65
CA SER A 25 9.33 0.19 -18.88
C SER A 25 9.57 1.70 -18.90
N GLN A 26 8.52 2.50 -18.67
CA GLN A 26 8.62 3.96 -18.69
C GLN A 26 9.54 4.51 -17.61
N ALA A 27 9.51 3.92 -16.41
CA ALA A 27 10.41 4.31 -15.32
C ALA A 27 11.89 3.98 -15.63
N LYS A 28 12.18 2.94 -16.42
CA LYS A 28 13.54 2.64 -16.85
C LYS A 28 14.02 3.62 -17.91
N GLU A 29 13.14 4.01 -18.82
CA GLU A 29 13.44 4.97 -19.90
C GLU A 29 13.80 6.36 -19.37
N SER A 30 13.29 6.75 -18.19
CA SER A 30 13.63 8.04 -17.57
C SER A 30 15.03 8.08 -16.94
N GLY A 31 15.67 6.93 -16.72
CA GLY A 31 17.01 6.85 -16.09
C GLY A 31 17.07 7.17 -14.58
N ASP A 32 15.92 7.44 -13.95
CA ASP A 32 15.81 7.73 -12.51
C ASP A 32 15.24 6.51 -11.76
N PRO A 33 16.01 5.88 -10.85
CA PRO A 33 15.54 4.76 -10.03
C PRO A 33 14.27 5.04 -9.22
N GLY A 34 13.96 6.32 -8.94
CA GLY A 34 12.75 6.73 -8.23
C GLY A 34 11.52 6.95 -9.12
N ALA A 35 11.67 6.98 -10.45
CA ALA A 35 10.59 7.38 -11.37
C ALA A 35 9.36 6.45 -11.30
N PHE A 36 9.56 5.17 -10.97
CA PHE A 36 8.45 4.23 -10.80
C PHE A 36 7.47 4.68 -9.70
N ALA A 37 7.96 5.36 -8.65
CA ALA A 37 7.12 5.82 -7.55
C ALA A 37 6.16 6.92 -8.00
N GLY A 38 6.63 7.86 -8.83
CA GLY A 38 5.80 8.88 -9.46
C GLY A 38 4.73 8.28 -10.37
N MET A 39 5.13 7.34 -11.23
CA MET A 39 4.23 6.63 -12.15
C MET A 39 3.19 5.77 -11.43
N LEU A 40 3.59 5.11 -10.34
CA LEU A 40 2.69 4.33 -9.49
C LEU A 40 1.66 5.26 -8.80
N ASN A 41 2.12 6.39 -8.25
CA ASN A 41 1.24 7.38 -7.63
C ASN A 41 0.21 7.94 -8.65
N TYR A 42 0.68 8.38 -9.81
CA TYR A 42 -0.18 8.83 -10.90
C TYR A 42 -1.22 7.77 -11.28
N THR A 43 -0.76 6.53 -11.47
CA THR A 43 -1.61 5.41 -11.86
C THR A 43 -2.70 5.12 -10.83
N CYS A 44 -2.33 4.99 -9.57
CA CYS A 44 -3.27 4.75 -8.47
C CYS A 44 -4.29 5.88 -8.34
N THR A 45 -3.83 7.13 -8.39
CA THR A 45 -4.69 8.32 -8.33
C THR A 45 -5.69 8.34 -9.48
N ARG A 46 -5.21 8.16 -10.71
CA ARG A 46 -6.07 8.15 -11.91
C ARG A 46 -7.07 7.00 -11.88
N LEU A 47 -6.65 5.80 -11.45
CA LEU A 47 -7.51 4.64 -11.32
C LEU A 47 -8.64 4.90 -10.31
N ALA A 48 -8.32 5.42 -9.12
CA ALA A 48 -9.31 5.72 -8.10
C ALA A 48 -10.35 6.75 -8.57
N LEU A 49 -9.91 7.82 -9.24
CA LEU A 49 -10.82 8.83 -9.81
C LEU A 49 -11.74 8.23 -10.90
N LEU A 50 -11.20 7.37 -11.76
CA LEU A 50 -11.99 6.68 -12.79
C LEU A 50 -13.01 5.72 -12.18
N LEU A 51 -12.64 4.98 -11.13
CA LEU A 51 -13.55 4.08 -10.42
C LEU A 51 -14.67 4.88 -9.75
N ALA A 52 -14.34 5.97 -9.06
CA ALA A 52 -15.34 6.84 -8.46
C ALA A 52 -16.33 7.39 -9.50
N ARG A 53 -15.83 7.87 -10.64
CA ARG A 53 -16.67 8.36 -11.74
C ARG A 53 -17.54 7.27 -12.35
N ARG A 54 -16.99 6.08 -12.60
CA ARG A 54 -17.73 4.97 -13.21
C ARG A 54 -18.80 4.40 -12.29
N GLN A 55 -18.52 4.31 -10.99
CA GLN A 55 -19.42 3.70 -10.03
C GLN A 55 -20.50 4.67 -9.53
N PHE A 56 -20.18 5.96 -9.37
CA PHE A 56 -21.04 6.93 -8.69
C PHE A 56 -21.41 8.15 -9.53
N GLY A 57 -20.86 8.28 -10.75
CA GLY A 57 -21.15 9.37 -11.69
C GLY A 57 -20.50 10.72 -11.35
N ALA A 58 -20.41 11.06 -10.06
CA ALA A 58 -19.84 12.32 -9.57
C ALA A 58 -19.01 12.11 -8.29
N MET A 59 -18.03 13.00 -8.08
CA MET A 59 -17.22 12.99 -6.86
C MET A 59 -18.02 13.55 -5.68
N ARG A 60 -17.95 12.88 -4.53
CA ARG A 60 -18.57 13.30 -3.27
C ARG A 60 -17.50 13.28 -2.18
N TYR A 61 -17.63 14.13 -1.17
CA TYR A 61 -16.60 14.24 -0.12
C TYR A 61 -16.30 12.91 0.59
N TRP A 62 -17.34 12.12 0.88
CA TRP A 62 -17.16 10.79 1.49
C TRP A 62 -16.35 9.82 0.62
N LEU A 63 -16.37 9.98 -0.72
CA LEU A 63 -15.51 9.20 -1.62
C LEU A 63 -14.04 9.59 -1.47
N VAL A 64 -13.76 10.88 -1.23
CA VAL A 64 -12.39 11.35 -0.96
C VAL A 64 -11.87 10.68 0.31
N ALA A 65 -12.64 10.73 1.40
CA ALA A 65 -12.27 10.07 2.67
C ALA A 65 -12.08 8.54 2.50
N LEU A 66 -12.96 7.89 1.73
CA LEU A 66 -12.87 6.46 1.47
C LEU A 66 -11.60 6.09 0.67
N ILE A 67 -11.29 6.86 -0.38
CA ILE A 67 -10.12 6.63 -1.23
C ILE A 67 -8.83 6.89 -0.46
N THR A 68 -8.73 7.99 0.28
CA THR A 68 -7.53 8.32 1.06
C THR A 68 -7.30 7.29 2.17
N GLY A 69 -8.35 6.89 2.89
CA GLY A 69 -8.28 5.81 3.88
C GLY A 69 -7.85 4.48 3.25
N THR A 70 -8.32 4.17 2.04
CA THR A 70 -7.89 2.97 1.30
C THR A 70 -6.41 3.02 0.96
N PHE A 71 -5.89 4.16 0.48
CA PHE A 71 -4.47 4.31 0.18
C PHE A 71 -3.59 4.26 1.43
N LYS A 72 -4.04 4.83 2.56
CA LYS A 72 -3.36 4.69 3.84
C LYS A 72 -3.27 3.22 4.27
N ASN A 73 -4.37 2.49 4.20
CA ASN A 73 -4.39 1.05 4.51
C ASN A 73 -3.46 0.24 3.60
N ILE A 74 -3.35 0.61 2.32
CA ILE A 74 -2.39 -0.02 1.40
C ILE A 74 -0.96 0.22 1.88
N ALA A 75 -0.58 1.48 2.17
CA ALA A 75 0.76 1.81 2.67
C ALA A 75 1.10 1.07 3.96
N ASP A 76 0.16 1.02 4.90
CA ASP A 76 0.34 0.33 6.19
C ASP A 76 0.50 -1.19 6.00
N GLU A 77 -0.16 -1.78 5.00
CA GLU A 77 -0.01 -3.20 4.68
C GLU A 77 1.38 -3.53 4.12
N PHE A 78 1.98 -2.63 3.35
CA PHE A 78 3.38 -2.77 2.91
C PHE A 78 4.32 -2.75 4.11
N TYR A 79 4.16 -1.77 4.99
CA TYR A 79 5.01 -1.66 6.19
C TYR A 79 4.87 -2.90 7.08
N ARG A 80 3.63 -3.25 7.44
CA ARG A 80 3.33 -4.35 8.36
C ARG A 80 3.79 -5.72 7.84
N ARG A 81 3.69 -5.98 6.53
CA ARG A 81 4.03 -7.31 5.97
C ARG A 81 5.45 -7.43 5.47
N LEU A 82 6.09 -6.33 5.09
CA LEU A 82 7.42 -6.37 4.46
C LEU A 82 8.50 -5.72 5.33
N ALA A 83 8.21 -4.57 5.95
CA ALA A 83 9.18 -3.87 6.79
C ALA A 83 9.23 -4.46 8.21
N ALA A 84 8.09 -4.64 8.87
CA ALA A 84 8.05 -5.09 10.26
C ALA A 84 8.79 -6.42 10.50
N PRO A 85 8.66 -7.49 9.66
CA PRO A 85 9.41 -8.72 9.87
C PRO A 85 10.94 -8.57 9.70
N TYR A 86 11.37 -7.56 8.94
CA TYR A 86 12.79 -7.22 8.84
C TYR A 86 13.25 -6.45 10.08
N GLU A 87 12.45 -5.49 10.57
CA GLU A 87 12.72 -4.74 11.79
C GLU A 87 12.76 -5.64 13.03
N ASP A 88 11.85 -6.63 13.14
CA ASP A 88 11.86 -7.63 14.21
C ASP A 88 13.21 -8.37 14.27
N LYS A 89 13.75 -8.78 13.11
CA LYS A 89 15.08 -9.40 13.04
C LYS A 89 16.20 -8.45 13.44
N GLN A 90 16.06 -7.16 13.14
CA GLN A 90 17.06 -6.16 13.53
C GLN A 90 17.00 -5.86 15.02
N LYS A 91 15.81 -5.91 15.63
CA LYS A 91 15.64 -5.84 17.08
C LYS A 91 16.35 -6.99 17.79
N ASP A 92 16.22 -8.21 17.27
CA ASP A 92 16.94 -9.37 17.83
C ASP A 92 18.47 -9.21 17.77
N ALA A 93 18.98 -8.51 16.75
CA ALA A 93 20.42 -8.31 16.54
C ALA A 93 21.00 -7.09 17.27
N SER A 94 20.26 -5.98 17.33
CA SER A 94 20.75 -4.68 17.79
C SER A 94 20.12 -4.20 19.10
N GLY A 95 19.16 -4.96 19.64
CA GLY A 95 18.27 -4.48 20.69
C GLY A 95 17.14 -3.61 20.14
N ASP A 96 16.19 -3.28 21.01
CA ASP A 96 15.09 -2.35 20.73
C ASP A 96 15.19 -1.14 21.67
N VAL A 97 14.29 -0.16 21.51
CA VAL A 97 14.14 0.94 22.46
C VAL A 97 13.70 0.36 23.82
N ASP A 98 14.52 0.60 24.84
CA ASP A 98 14.37 0.11 26.21
C ASP A 98 13.00 0.39 26.82
N LEU A 99 12.48 1.59 26.61
CA LEU A 99 11.18 2.02 27.15
C LEU A 99 9.98 1.21 26.61
N PHE A 100 10.06 0.60 25.42
CA PHE A 100 8.90 -0.15 24.89
C PHE A 100 8.56 -1.33 25.78
N GLN A 101 9.56 -2.00 26.36
CA GLN A 101 9.33 -3.13 27.25
C GLN A 101 8.62 -2.67 28.54
N GLU A 102 9.04 -1.54 29.12
CA GLU A 102 8.42 -0.96 30.31
C GLU A 102 6.93 -0.67 30.09
N TYR A 103 6.59 0.01 28.99
CA TYR A 103 5.19 0.32 28.68
C TYR A 103 4.35 -0.91 28.35
N LEU A 104 4.92 -1.95 27.71
CA LEU A 104 4.20 -3.20 27.46
C LEU A 104 3.85 -3.91 28.77
N GLU A 105 4.73 -3.89 29.76
CA GLU A 105 4.48 -4.45 31.09
C GLU A 105 3.43 -3.67 31.88
N GLU A 106 3.42 -2.33 31.77
CA GLU A 106 2.36 -1.49 32.36
C GLU A 106 0.98 -1.84 31.79
N ILE A 107 0.87 -1.95 30.47
CA ILE A 107 -0.39 -2.28 29.79
C ILE A 107 -0.91 -3.66 30.19
N GLN A 108 -0.03 -4.66 30.37
CA GLN A 108 -0.44 -6.01 30.78
C GLN A 108 -0.95 -6.10 32.22
N LYS A 109 -0.60 -5.13 33.07
CA LYS A 109 -1.05 -5.07 34.47
C LYS A 109 -2.40 -4.35 34.64
N MET A 110 -2.91 -3.70 33.59
CA MET A 110 -4.22 -3.05 33.55
C MET A 110 -5.33 -4.05 33.22
#